data_AF-A0A6C0FBN6-F1
#
_entry.id   AF-A0A6C0FBN6-F1
#
_cell.length_a   1.000
_cell.length_b   1.000
_cell.length_c   1.000
_cell.angle_alpha   90.00
_cell.angle_beta   90.00
_cell.angle_gamma   90.00
#
_symmetry.space_group_name_H-M   'P 1'
#
loop_
_entity.id
_entity.type
_entity.pdbx_description
1 polymer ?
#
loop_
_entity_poly.entity_id
_entity_poly.type
_entity_poly.pdbx_seq_one_letter_code
_entity_poly.pdbx_strand_id
1 'polypeptide(L)' 'MKLIPFIILISLLFFIYVELSIGNVFIRINSEGKRCFNISSVFQYMIEPLKNRFLWNIELLDVNYVFIISTSIMLYYSI' A
#
# COMPACT_ATOMS: atom_id res chain seq x y z
N MET A 1 3.21 1.04 21.66
CA MET A 1 2.39 2.00 20.88
C MET A 1 0.92 1.65 21.05
N LYS A 2 -0.03 2.48 20.61
CA LYS A 2 -1.43 2.03 20.43
C LYS A 2 -1.56 1.45 19.01
N LEU A 3 -2.54 0.56 18.78
CA LEU A 3 -2.75 -0.08 17.48
C LEU A 3 -2.99 0.93 16.34
N ILE A 4 -3.83 1.95 16.57
CA ILE A 4 -4.17 2.95 15.56
C ILE A 4 -2.93 3.71 15.03
N PRO A 5 -2.10 4.36 15.88
CA PRO A 5 -0.91 5.04 15.39
C PRO A 5 0.11 4.08 14.76
N PHE A 6 0.13 2.81 15.17
CA PHE A 6 0.95 1.78 14.53
C PHE A 6 0.49 1.50 13.09
N ILE A 7 -0.81 1.28 12.87
CA ILE A 7 -1.37 1.05 11.53
C ILE A 7 -1.14 2.26 10.62
N ILE A 8 -1.29 3.49 11.14
CA ILE A 8 -1.03 4.72 10.38
C ILE A 8 0.44 4.78 9.96
N LEU A 9 1.37 4.50 10.88
CA LEU A 9 2.80 4.48 10.58
C LEU A 9 3.15 3.46 9.50
N ILE A 10 2.66 2.22 9.65
CA ILE A 10 2.89 1.15 8.65
C ILE A 10 2.30 1.53 7.30
N SER A 11 1.10 2.12 7.25
CA SER A 11 0.47 2.54 6.00
C SER A 11 1.26 3.64 5.29
N LEU A 12 1.80 4.61 6.03
CA LEU A 12 2.66 5.66 5.45
C LEU A 12 3.95 5.07 4.87
N LEU A 13 4.62 4.18 5.60
CA LEU A 13 5.82 3.49 5.12
C LEU A 13 5.53 2.65 3.88
N PHE A 14 4.40 1.92 3.88
CA PHE A 14 3.96 1.12 2.76
C PHE A 14 3.73 1.95 1.50
N PHE A 15 3.05 3.09 1.60
CA PHE A 15 2.80 3.94 0.43
C PHE A 15 4.09 4.54 -0.13
N ILE A 16 5.04 4.92 0.72
CA ILE A 16 6.35 5.36 0.25
C ILE A 16 7.05 4.22 -0.49
N TYR A 17 7.05 3.02 0.09
CA TYR A 17 7.67 1.83 -0.50
C TYR A 17 7.08 1.48 -1.88
N VAL A 18 5.75 1.42 -2.00
CA VAL A 18 5.06 1.07 -3.24
C VAL A 18 5.32 2.09 -4.35
N GLU A 19 5.36 3.39 -4.02
CA GLU A 19 5.68 4.43 -5.00
C GLU A 19 7.14 4.35 -5.47
N LEU A 20 8.07 3.91 -4.61
CA LEU A 20 9.47 3.70 -5.00
C LEU A 20 9.68 2.39 -5.79
N SER A 21 8.91 1.34 -5.48
CA SER A 21 9.05 0.01 -6.10
C SER A 21 8.36 -0.09 -7.45
N ILE A 22 7.07 0.26 -7.52
CA ILE A 22 6.24 0.15 -8.73
C ILE A 22 6.13 1.51 -9.44
N GLY A 23 5.98 2.57 -8.65
CA GLY A 23 5.73 3.93 -9.16
C GLY A 23 4.35 4.11 -9.79
N ASN A 24 3.97 5.38 -9.99
CA ASN A 24 2.71 5.76 -10.64
C ASN A 24 1.44 5.23 -9.95
N VAL A 25 1.52 4.92 -8.65
CA VAL A 25 0.37 4.46 -7.86
C VAL A 25 -0.36 5.67 -7.30
N PHE A 26 0.37 6.59 -6.66
CA PHE A 26 -0.16 7.81 -6.07
C PHE A 26 0.25 9.04 -6.87
N ILE A 27 1.49 9.07 -7.38
CA ILE A 27 2.02 10.18 -8.15
C ILE A 27 1.98 9.81 -9.63
N ARG A 28 0.95 10.28 -10.33
CA ARG A 28 0.77 9.99 -11.77
C ARG A 28 1.10 11.21 -12.60
N ILE A 29 1.67 10.98 -13.77
CA ILE A 29 1.85 12.02 -14.79
C ILE A 29 0.53 12.19 -15.53
N ASN A 30 -0.01 13.40 -15.58
CA ASN A 30 -1.22 13.71 -16.33
C ASN A 30 -0.92 13.93 -17.84
N SER A 31 -1.95 14.16 -18.65
CA SER A 31 -1.80 14.43 -20.09
C SER A 31 -0.99 15.68 -20.43
N GLU A 32 -0.75 16.56 -19.46
CA GLU A 32 0.08 17.76 -19.59
C GLU A 32 1.54 17.52 -19.16
N GLY A 33 1.90 16.29 -18.79
CA GLY A 33 3.25 15.96 -18.31
C GLY A 33 3.52 16.37 -16.85
N LYS A 34 2.50 16.81 -16.10
CA LYS A 34 2.64 17.23 -14.70
C LYS A 34 2.38 16.07 -13.74
N ARG A 35 3.16 16.01 -12.66
CA ARG A 35 2.95 15.07 -11.56
C ARG A 35 1.75 15.52 -10.72
N CYS A 36 0.73 14.68 -10.64
CA CYS A 36 -0.47 14.92 -9.86
C CYS A 36 -0.64 13.80 -8.82
N PHE A 37 -0.99 14.20 -7.59
CA PHE A 37 -1.32 13.24 -6.55
C PHE A 37 -2.77 12.78 -6.73
N ASN A 38 -2.98 11.47 -6.87
CA ASN A 38 -4.29 10.88 -7.04
C ASN A 38 -4.67 10.10 -5.77
N ILE A 39 -5.49 10.72 -4.92
CA ILE A 39 -5.96 10.09 -3.67
C ILE A 39 -6.89 8.91 -3.96
N SER A 40 -7.68 8.99 -5.05
CA SER A 40 -8.62 7.92 -5.41
C SER A 40 -7.88 6.62 -5.73
N SER A 41 -6.74 6.70 -6.42
CA SER A 41 -5.93 5.52 -6.71
C SER A 41 -5.30 4.91 -5.45
N VAL A 42 -5.04 5.70 -4.39
CA VAL A 42 -4.58 5.16 -3.09
C VAL A 42 -5.61 4.18 -2.54
N PHE A 43 -6.86 4.63 -2.40
CA PHE A 43 -7.93 3.81 -1.82
C PHE A 43 -8.27 2.60 -2.71
N GLN A 44 -8.24 2.78 -4.03
CA GLN A 44 -8.41 1.67 -4.96
C GLN A 44 -7.30 0.62 -4.77
N TYR A 45 -6.05 1.06 -4.68
CA TYR A 45 -4.90 0.17 -4.49
C TYR A 45 -4.98 -0.61 -3.17
N MET A 46 -5.43 0.02 -2.08
CA MET A 46 -5.62 -0.66 -0.78
C MET A 46 -6.63 -1.81 -0.87
N ILE A 47 -7.66 -1.68 -1.70
CA ILE A 47 -8.76 -2.65 -1.84
C ILE A 47 -8.45 -3.66 -2.97
N GLU A 48 -7.56 -3.32 -3.90
CA GLU A 48 -7.24 -4.13 -5.08
C GLU A 48 -6.88 -5.59 -4.74
N PRO A 49 -6.10 -5.92 -3.69
CA PRO A 49 -5.84 -7.30 -3.30
C PRO A 49 -7.09 -8.11 -2.96
N LEU A 50 -8.18 -7.47 -2.56
CA LEU A 50 -9.46 -8.14 -2.27
C LEU A 50 -10.25 -8.48 -3.54
N LYS A 51 -9.92 -7.85 -4.66
CA LYS A 51 -10.59 -8.07 -5.96
C LYS A 51 -9.72 -8.87 -6.92
N ASN A 52 -8.40 -8.70 -6.83
CA ASN A 52 -7.45 -9.26 -7.77
C ASN A 52 -6.50 -10.27 -7.10
N ARG A 53 -6.68 -11.54 -7.46
CA ARG A 53 -5.86 -12.65 -6.94
C ARG A 53 -4.40 -12.60 -7.41
N PHE A 54 -4.07 -11.83 -8.45
CA PHE A 54 -2.69 -11.68 -8.93
C PHE A 54 -1.75 -11.13 -7.85
N LEU A 55 -2.24 -10.22 -7.01
CA LEU A 55 -1.46 -9.62 -5.92
C LEU A 55 -1.16 -10.59 -4.77
N TRP A 56 -1.71 -11.81 -4.80
CA TRP A 56 -1.40 -12.88 -3.84
C TRP A 56 -0.31 -13.83 -4.34
N ASN A 57 0.36 -13.50 -5.45
CA ASN A 57 1.61 -14.15 -5.82
C ASN A 57 2.69 -13.81 -4.77
N ILE A 58 3.49 -14.80 -4.39
CA ILE A 58 4.59 -14.70 -3.42
C ILE A 58 5.53 -13.55 -3.78
N GLU A 59 5.81 -13.36 -5.08
CA GLU A 59 6.69 -12.31 -5.60
C GLU A 59 6.11 -10.89 -5.45
N LEU A 60 4.82 -10.75 -5.14
CA LEU A 60 4.10 -9.47 -5.05
C LEU A 60 3.49 -9.21 -3.66
N LEU A 61 3.82 -10.03 -2.67
CA LEU A 61 3.29 -9.88 -1.33
C LEU A 61 3.79 -8.60 -0.62
N ASP A 62 4.99 -8.15 -0.96
CA ASP A 62 5.61 -6.91 -0.50
C ASP A 62 4.81 -5.66 -0.92
N VAL A 63 4.16 -5.71 -2.07
CA VAL A 63 3.33 -4.63 -2.62
C VAL A 63 1.84 -4.82 -2.37
N ASN A 64 1.43 -5.88 -1.66
CA ASN A 64 0.04 -6.18 -1.32
C ASN A 64 -0.35 -5.54 0.03
N TYR A 65 -1.17 -4.49 -0.01
CA TYR A 65 -1.55 -3.74 1.18
C TYR A 65 -2.23 -4.59 2.27
N VAL A 66 -3.15 -5.48 1.85
CA VAL A 66 -3.88 -6.35 2.78
C VAL A 66 -2.91 -7.28 3.49
N PHE A 67 -2.01 -7.92 2.75
CA PHE A 67 -1.01 -8.81 3.31
C PHE A 67 -0.08 -8.09 4.31
N ILE A 68 0.46 -6.93 3.93
CA ILE A 68 1.38 -6.16 4.78
C ILE A 68 0.69 -5.68 6.07
N ILE A 69 -0.54 -5.18 6.00
CA ILE A 69 -1.27 -4.75 7.19
C ILE A 69 -1.64 -5.94 8.07
N SER A 70 -2.13 -7.03 7.50
CA SER A 70 -2.47 -8.22 8.28
C SER A 70 -1.26 -8.80 9.01
N THR A 71 -0.13 -8.97 8.31
CA THR A 71 1.10 -9.48 8.92
C THR A 71 1.67 -8.52 9.97
N SER A 72 1.64 -7.21 9.72
CA SER A 72 2.07 -6.20 10.69
C SER A 72 1.21 -6.21 11.97
N ILE A 73 -0.11 -6.39 11.83
CA ILE A 73 -1.02 -6.53 12.98
C ILE A 73 -0.71 -7.82 13.76
N MET A 74 -0.50 -8.94 13.08
CA MET A 74 -0.12 -10.20 13.73
C MET A 74 1.19 -10.05 14.51
N LEU A 75 2.19 -9.41 13.92
CA LEU A 75 3.47 -9.13 14.56
C LEU A 75 3.31 -8.23 15.79
N TYR A 76 2.49 -7.17 15.70
CA TYR A 76 2.23 -6.26 16.80
C TYR A 76 1.65 -6.97 18.04
N TYR A 77 0.82 -8.00 17.86
CA TYR A 77 0.25 -8.79 18.96
C TYR A 77 1.15 -9.94 19.43
N SER A 78 2.17 -10.30 18.66
CA SER A 78 3.13 -11.37 19.02
C SER A 78 4.28 -10.90 19.91
N ILE A 79 4.43 -9.58 20.07
CA ILE A 79 5.45 -8.90 20.87
C ILE A 79 4.80 -8.41 22.17
#